data_AF-K2BT99-F1
#
_entry.id   AF-K2BT99-F1
#
_cell.length_a   1.000
_cell.length_b   1.000
_cell.length_c   1.000
_cell.angle_alpha   90.00
_cell.angle_beta   90.00
_cell.angle_gamma   90.00
#
_symmetry.space_group_name_H-M   'P 1'
#
loop_
_entity.id
_entity.type
_entity.pdbx_description
1 polymer ?
#
loop_
_entity_poly.entity_id
_entity_poly.type
_entity_poly.pdbx_seq_one_letter_code
_entity_poly.pdbx_strand_id
1 'polypeptide(L)'
;MTQLLKESPIMNNKQISSLLVAGFFMSLPYICLATTSASTLVRQIGTTAGDQYGKAVVAGDINGDGYDDVISGTNAPTNYISITYGGSSLLSSTTISSGNSVIITSSTASDSFGGNIVTGDINNDGYDDIIVSAATDSTGGSGTGAIYIIYGKAASYTSTTTTADTSIVKIIGSVGDSASDLAIGDYDNDGYDDIAVGAQSFSTNTGGVYLIFGSSTVLSGQSNSLPATASAFYTGEGTNNFFGCSVALGDINGDGYADLVAGASGVGGSAGSAFLTYGSHSRPSGSISANTFVKFNGEVAGDSAGSTVYISNNSINTDIYNDLIVAAPNNGDTASGAGAVYVVPGSDTNYTAITSLGDTGYYEITGGTASDALGYTINAADLNYDGYSELVISSIKNNSSTGVV
;
A
#
# COMPACT_ATOMS: atom_id res chain seq x y z
N MET A 1 -31.65 -36.31 -9.13
CA MET A 1 -32.07 -34.99 -9.60
C MET A 1 -30.80 -34.18 -9.72
N THR A 2 -30.27 -34.18 -10.92
CA THR A 2 -28.98 -33.62 -11.33
C THR A 2 -29.28 -32.26 -11.94
N GLN A 3 -28.71 -31.18 -11.43
CA GLN A 3 -28.60 -29.89 -12.13
C GLN A 3 -27.56 -29.04 -11.39
N LEU A 4 -26.32 -28.95 -11.89
CA LEU A 4 -25.84 -27.91 -12.80
C LEU A 4 -25.86 -26.51 -12.16
N LEU A 5 -24.76 -26.15 -11.50
CA LEU A 5 -24.21 -24.80 -11.62
C LEU A 5 -22.96 -24.90 -12.50
N LYS A 6 -22.99 -24.13 -13.58
CA LYS A 6 -21.96 -23.99 -14.60
C LYS A 6 -20.63 -23.66 -13.96
N GLU A 7 -19.61 -24.44 -14.32
CA GLU A 7 -18.23 -23.99 -14.36
C GLU A 7 -18.17 -22.69 -15.18
N SER A 8 -17.65 -21.62 -14.59
CA SER A 8 -17.24 -20.43 -15.33
C SER A 8 -15.85 -20.69 -15.92
N PRO A 9 -15.68 -20.66 -17.25
CA PRO A 9 -14.43 -21.05 -17.89
C PRO A 9 -13.59 -19.81 -18.24
N ILE A 10 -13.01 -19.13 -17.25
CA ILE A 10 -11.75 -18.36 -17.39
C ILE A 10 -11.10 -18.33 -16.00
N MET A 11 -10.34 -19.37 -15.66
CA MET A 11 -9.21 -19.26 -14.72
C MET A 11 -8.17 -20.26 -15.21
N ASN A 12 -7.41 -19.86 -16.23
CA ASN A 12 -6.22 -20.58 -16.62
C ASN A 12 -5.16 -20.35 -15.54
N ASN A 13 -4.98 -21.35 -14.68
CA ASN A 13 -3.68 -21.82 -14.23
C ASN A 13 -2.73 -20.92 -13.41
N LYS A 14 -3.19 -19.84 -12.74
CA LYS A 14 -2.47 -19.33 -11.55
C LYS A 14 -2.88 -20.19 -10.35
N GLN A 15 -1.96 -20.95 -9.76
CA GLN A 15 -2.24 -21.60 -8.48
C GLN A 15 -2.34 -20.48 -7.43
N ILE A 16 -3.55 -20.22 -6.95
CA ILE A 16 -3.81 -19.24 -5.91
C ILE A 16 -3.18 -19.76 -4.62
N SER A 17 -1.92 -19.40 -4.36
CA SER A 17 -1.37 -19.35 -3.02
C SER A 17 -1.63 -17.94 -2.50
N SER A 18 -2.69 -17.73 -1.72
CA SER A 18 -2.88 -16.46 -1.01
C SER A 18 -1.76 -16.34 0.04
N LEU A 19 -0.69 -15.64 -0.34
CA LEU A 19 0.41 -15.34 0.54
C LEU A 19 0.07 -14.07 1.32
N LEU A 20 -0.49 -14.22 2.52
CA LEU A 20 -0.59 -13.10 3.45
C LEU A 20 0.80 -12.78 3.99
N VAL A 21 1.35 -11.64 3.57
CA VAL A 21 2.61 -11.13 4.11
C VAL A 21 2.32 -10.03 5.12
N ALA A 22 2.64 -10.28 6.40
CA ALA A 22 2.46 -9.30 7.46
C ALA A 22 3.82 -8.97 8.09
N GLY A 23 4.29 -7.73 7.88
CA GLY A 23 5.45 -7.18 8.57
C GLY A 23 5.04 -6.62 9.93
N PHE A 24 5.66 -7.08 11.02
CA PHE A 24 5.42 -6.56 12.35
C PHE A 24 6.69 -5.95 12.95
N PHE A 25 6.56 -4.74 13.51
CA PHE A 25 7.62 -4.07 14.25
C PHE A 25 7.55 -4.47 15.73
N MET A 26 8.56 -5.19 16.22
CA MET A 26 8.82 -5.26 17.66
C MET A 26 10.30 -5.07 17.95
N SER A 27 10.60 -4.36 19.03
CA SER A 27 11.96 -4.22 19.60
C SER A 27 12.43 -5.50 20.32
N LEU A 28 11.67 -6.59 20.21
CA LEU A 28 11.96 -7.92 20.76
C LEU A 28 11.57 -9.00 19.73
N PRO A 29 12.25 -10.15 19.72
CA PRO A 29 12.32 -11.00 18.53
C PRO A 29 11.18 -12.02 18.44
N TYR A 30 9.91 -11.63 18.53
CA TYR A 30 8.80 -12.58 18.30
C TYR A 30 7.54 -11.86 17.82
N ILE A 31 6.85 -12.39 16.81
CA ILE A 31 5.39 -12.38 16.65
C ILE A 31 4.97 -13.64 15.88
N CYS A 32 3.80 -14.16 16.26
CA CYS A 32 3.12 -15.36 15.79
C CYS A 32 1.70 -14.96 15.38
N LEU A 33 1.22 -15.36 14.19
CA LEU A 33 -0.21 -15.44 13.92
C LEU A 33 -0.61 -16.92 13.86
N ALA A 34 -1.62 -17.27 14.64
CA ALA A 34 -2.26 -18.57 14.62
C ALA A 34 -3.56 -18.48 13.83
N THR A 35 -3.67 -19.22 12.73
CA THR A 35 -4.97 -19.65 12.19
C THR A 35 -5.06 -21.17 12.28
N THR A 36 -6.25 -21.67 12.58
CA THR A 36 -6.51 -23.06 13.00
C THR A 36 -6.58 -24.08 11.86
N SER A 37 -6.02 -23.80 10.70
CA SER A 37 -6.00 -24.75 9.58
C SER A 37 -4.75 -24.59 8.72
N ALA A 38 -3.77 -25.46 9.00
CA ALA A 38 -2.68 -25.89 8.11
C ALA A 38 -1.98 -24.79 7.28
N SER A 39 -1.20 -23.91 7.92
CA SER A 39 -0.20 -23.10 7.20
C SER A 39 1.21 -23.47 7.64
N THR A 40 2.06 -23.79 6.67
CA THR A 40 3.51 -23.88 6.88
C THR A 40 4.02 -22.45 6.99
N LEU A 41 4.37 -22.01 8.20
CA LEU A 41 4.91 -20.68 8.43
C LEU A 41 6.33 -20.59 7.89
N VAL A 42 6.56 -19.70 6.92
CA VAL A 42 7.90 -19.36 6.44
C VAL A 42 8.35 -18.07 7.11
N ARG A 43 9.39 -18.14 7.95
CA ARG A 43 9.94 -16.97 8.62
C ARG A 43 11.03 -16.32 7.77
N GLN A 44 10.86 -15.07 7.34
CA GLN A 44 11.93 -14.30 6.69
C GLN A 44 12.68 -13.46 7.71
N ILE A 45 14.02 -13.44 7.67
CA ILE A 45 14.85 -12.66 8.60
C ILE A 45 15.94 -11.86 7.88
N GLY A 46 16.09 -10.60 8.30
CA GLY A 46 17.25 -9.77 7.97
C GLY A 46 18.53 -10.34 8.57
N THR A 47 19.66 -10.09 7.91
CA THR A 47 20.98 -10.59 8.34
C THR A 47 21.75 -9.59 9.19
N THR A 48 21.29 -8.33 9.26
CA THR A 48 21.96 -7.24 9.99
C THR A 48 21.10 -6.76 11.15
N ALA A 49 21.65 -6.76 12.37
CA ALA A 49 20.90 -6.26 13.52
C ALA A 49 20.60 -4.75 13.38
N GLY A 50 19.33 -4.37 13.55
CA GLY A 50 18.90 -2.97 13.49
C GLY A 50 18.68 -2.42 12.08
N ASP A 51 18.75 -3.26 11.03
CA ASP A 51 18.43 -2.85 9.65
C ASP A 51 16.93 -2.64 9.40
N GLN A 52 16.07 -2.89 10.39
CA GLN A 52 14.62 -2.74 10.28
C GLN A 52 14.03 -3.57 9.11
N TYR A 53 14.61 -4.75 8.84
CA TYR A 53 14.09 -5.67 7.85
C TYR A 53 12.62 -6.00 8.07
N GLY A 54 11.83 -6.01 6.99
CA GLY A 54 10.39 -6.12 7.04
C GLY A 54 9.68 -4.78 7.24
N LYS A 55 10.38 -3.66 6.97
CA LYS A 55 9.81 -2.31 7.09
C LYS A 55 8.57 -2.14 6.22
N ALA A 56 8.68 -2.64 5.00
CA ALA A 56 7.60 -2.83 4.04
C ALA A 56 7.74 -4.23 3.48
N VAL A 57 6.62 -4.92 3.28
CA VAL A 57 6.63 -6.26 2.68
C VAL A 57 5.45 -6.40 1.73
N VAL A 58 5.73 -6.86 0.51
CA VAL A 58 4.73 -7.09 -0.54
C VAL A 58 5.03 -8.39 -1.27
N ALA A 59 4.09 -8.83 -2.08
CA ALA A 59 4.19 -10.01 -2.91
C ALA A 59 3.83 -9.69 -4.36
N GLY A 60 4.47 -10.38 -5.30
CA GLY A 60 4.20 -10.27 -6.74
C GLY A 60 5.06 -11.24 -7.54
N ASP A 61 4.61 -11.64 -8.72
CA ASP A 61 5.31 -12.57 -9.61
C ASP A 61 6.33 -11.81 -10.47
N ILE A 62 7.48 -11.46 -9.87
CA ILE A 62 8.50 -10.61 -10.49
C ILE A 62 9.25 -11.35 -11.61
N ASN A 63 9.31 -12.68 -11.52
CA ASN A 63 10.01 -13.52 -12.49
C ASN A 63 9.08 -14.27 -13.47
N GLY A 64 7.75 -14.17 -13.31
CA GLY A 64 6.75 -14.75 -14.20
C GLY A 64 6.70 -16.28 -14.15
N ASP A 65 7.12 -16.90 -13.04
CA ASP A 65 7.11 -18.35 -12.88
C ASP A 65 5.77 -18.90 -12.34
N GLY A 66 4.82 -18.01 -12.08
CA GLY A 66 3.48 -18.32 -11.59
C GLY A 66 3.39 -18.48 -10.07
N TYR A 67 4.45 -18.19 -9.33
CA TYR A 67 4.45 -18.10 -7.87
C TYR A 67 4.82 -16.68 -7.44
N ASP A 68 4.06 -16.13 -6.50
CA ASP A 68 4.40 -14.82 -5.95
C ASP A 68 5.77 -14.87 -5.23
N ASP A 69 6.59 -13.89 -5.53
CA ASP A 69 7.85 -13.59 -4.87
C ASP A 69 7.61 -12.68 -3.67
N VAL A 70 8.45 -12.76 -2.63
CA VAL A 70 8.36 -11.87 -1.46
C VAL A 70 9.41 -10.79 -1.54
N ILE A 71 8.96 -9.54 -1.50
CA ILE A 71 9.82 -8.36 -1.48
C ILE A 71 9.74 -7.75 -0.09
N SER A 72 10.90 -7.66 0.57
CA SER A 72 11.03 -7.04 1.89
C SER A 72 12.00 -5.88 1.85
N GLY A 73 11.55 -4.72 2.32
CA GLY A 73 12.33 -3.51 2.49
C GLY A 73 12.99 -3.41 3.86
N THR A 74 14.03 -2.59 3.91
CA THR A 74 14.71 -2.19 5.14
C THR A 74 14.67 -0.67 5.29
N ASN A 75 15.20 -0.18 6.40
CA ASN A 75 15.47 1.24 6.57
C ASN A 75 16.89 1.42 7.15
N ALA A 76 17.29 2.66 7.41
CA ALA A 76 18.62 3.01 7.88
C ALA A 76 19.09 2.08 9.02
N PRO A 77 20.37 1.64 9.01
CA PRO A 77 21.49 2.22 8.27
C PRO A 77 21.77 1.63 6.88
N THR A 78 21.10 0.53 6.50
CA THR A 78 21.31 -0.16 5.21
C THR A 78 20.00 -0.16 4.45
N ASN A 79 19.77 0.84 3.60
CA ASN A 79 18.56 0.97 2.79
C ASN A 79 18.65 0.02 1.59
N TYR A 80 17.84 -1.03 1.58
CA TYR A 80 17.76 -1.99 0.50
C TYR A 80 16.38 -2.62 0.43
N ILE A 81 16.08 -3.23 -0.71
CA ILE A 81 15.04 -4.23 -0.81
C ILE A 81 15.67 -5.59 -1.06
N SER A 82 14.99 -6.63 -0.60
CA SER A 82 15.35 -8.01 -0.88
C SER A 82 14.21 -8.70 -1.61
N ILE A 83 14.53 -9.42 -2.68
CA ILE A 83 13.57 -10.23 -3.45
C ILE A 83 13.87 -11.69 -3.14
N THR A 84 12.88 -12.39 -2.59
CA THR A 84 12.93 -13.82 -2.36
C THR A 84 11.99 -14.48 -3.33
N TYR A 85 12.56 -15.11 -4.37
CA TYR A 85 11.74 -15.74 -5.39
C TYR A 85 10.91 -16.88 -4.83
N GLY A 86 9.65 -16.91 -5.25
CA GLY A 86 8.67 -17.94 -4.99
C GLY A 86 9.06 -19.29 -5.57
N GLY A 87 8.18 -20.27 -5.36
CA GLY A 87 8.30 -21.57 -5.97
C GLY A 87 7.87 -22.73 -5.06
N SER A 88 7.61 -23.86 -5.69
CA SER A 88 7.16 -25.10 -5.02
C SER A 88 8.06 -25.59 -3.86
N SER A 89 9.32 -25.17 -3.82
CA SER A 89 10.28 -25.53 -2.77
C SER A 89 10.36 -24.53 -1.62
N LEU A 90 9.84 -23.29 -1.78
CA LEU A 90 9.93 -22.24 -0.76
C LEU A 90 9.19 -22.65 0.53
N LEU A 91 8.07 -23.36 0.38
CA LEU A 91 7.24 -23.88 1.47
C LEU A 91 7.88 -25.06 2.22
N SER A 92 9.03 -25.58 1.77
CA SER A 92 9.75 -26.66 2.46
C SER A 92 10.69 -26.16 3.56
N SER A 93 10.94 -24.85 3.64
CA SER A 93 11.78 -24.23 4.66
C SER A 93 10.95 -23.46 5.68
N THR A 94 11.22 -23.67 6.97
CA THR A 94 10.61 -22.88 8.05
C THR A 94 11.26 -21.51 8.24
N THR A 95 12.41 -21.24 7.61
CA THR A 95 13.12 -19.95 7.73
C THR A 95 13.95 -19.63 6.48
N ILE A 96 13.83 -18.41 5.98
CA ILE A 96 14.59 -17.88 4.85
C ILE A 96 15.33 -16.63 5.32
N SER A 97 16.66 -16.59 5.15
CA SER A 97 17.44 -15.37 5.41
C SER A 97 17.57 -14.54 4.15
N SER A 98 17.69 -13.21 4.31
CA SER A 98 17.95 -12.31 3.17
C SER A 98 19.26 -12.61 2.42
N GLY A 99 20.16 -13.42 3.00
CA GLY A 99 21.37 -13.91 2.33
C GLY A 99 21.12 -14.89 1.17
N ASN A 100 19.90 -15.41 1.03
CA ASN A 100 19.47 -16.21 -0.12
C ASN A 100 18.60 -15.40 -1.11
N SER A 101 18.40 -14.11 -0.83
CA SER A 101 17.59 -13.20 -1.63
C SER A 101 18.48 -12.40 -2.58
N VAL A 102 17.88 -11.89 -3.65
CA VAL A 102 18.49 -10.80 -4.42
C VAL A 102 18.42 -9.53 -3.58
N ILE A 103 19.53 -8.81 -3.46
CA ILE A 103 19.57 -7.51 -2.80
C ILE A 103 19.68 -6.40 -3.85
N ILE A 104 18.79 -5.42 -3.75
CA ILE A 104 18.85 -4.18 -4.54
C ILE A 104 19.07 -3.01 -3.57
N THR A 105 20.17 -2.30 -3.75
CA THR A 105 20.53 -1.14 -2.93
C THR A 105 20.42 0.16 -3.72
N SER A 106 20.01 1.24 -3.07
CA SER A 106 20.14 2.58 -3.64
C SER A 106 21.61 3.04 -3.64
N SER A 107 21.94 3.97 -4.55
CA SER A 107 23.27 4.58 -4.62
C SER A 107 23.50 5.70 -3.59
N THR A 108 22.46 6.09 -2.86
CA THR A 108 22.42 7.21 -1.92
C THR A 108 22.19 6.71 -0.50
N ALA A 109 23.20 6.82 0.36
CA ALA A 109 23.04 6.46 1.76
C ALA A 109 21.98 7.36 2.44
N SER A 110 21.09 6.76 3.24
CA SER A 110 20.11 7.45 4.08
C SER A 110 18.95 8.15 3.34
N ASP A 111 18.58 7.68 2.16
CA ASP A 111 17.44 8.12 1.35
C ASP A 111 16.09 7.44 1.69
N SER A 112 16.06 6.59 2.71
CA SER A 112 14.91 5.77 3.12
C SER A 112 14.40 4.83 2.00
N PHE A 113 15.26 4.42 1.07
CA PHE A 113 14.93 3.42 0.06
C PHE A 113 14.49 2.10 0.69
N GLY A 114 13.33 1.59 0.27
CA GLY A 114 12.71 0.39 0.85
C GLY A 114 11.74 0.69 2.00
N GLY A 115 11.45 1.98 2.25
CA GLY A 115 10.52 2.41 3.30
C GLY A 115 9.06 2.04 3.03
N ASN A 116 8.61 2.17 1.78
CA ASN A 116 7.34 1.69 1.25
C ASN A 116 7.59 1.00 -0.10
N ILE A 117 6.83 -0.05 -0.38
CA ILE A 117 6.96 -0.87 -1.59
C ILE A 117 5.56 -1.26 -2.05
N VAL A 118 5.30 -1.23 -3.36
CA VAL A 118 4.13 -1.83 -4.00
C VAL A 118 4.55 -2.60 -5.25
N THR A 119 3.69 -3.51 -5.71
CA THR A 119 3.93 -4.38 -6.86
C THR A 119 2.74 -4.42 -7.81
N GLY A 120 3.00 -4.48 -9.11
CA GLY A 120 1.98 -4.54 -10.17
C GLY A 120 2.62 -4.36 -11.55
N ASP A 121 1.91 -4.66 -12.63
CA ASP A 121 2.45 -4.68 -13.99
C ASP A 121 2.18 -3.34 -14.70
N ILE A 122 3.09 -2.38 -14.53
CA ILE A 122 2.89 -1.01 -15.03
C ILE A 122 3.19 -0.88 -16.53
N ASN A 123 3.84 -1.89 -17.11
CA ASN A 123 4.25 -1.90 -18.52
C ASN A 123 3.54 -2.99 -19.35
N ASN A 124 2.68 -3.79 -18.71
CA ASN A 124 1.89 -4.90 -19.25
C ASN A 124 2.74 -5.92 -20.04
N ASP A 125 3.91 -6.27 -19.50
CA ASP A 125 4.80 -7.28 -20.08
C ASP A 125 4.62 -8.69 -19.49
N GLY A 126 3.71 -8.82 -18.52
CA GLY A 126 3.34 -10.06 -17.86
C GLY A 126 4.20 -10.42 -16.65
N TYR A 127 5.07 -9.51 -16.19
CA TYR A 127 5.81 -9.63 -14.94
C TYR A 127 5.40 -8.50 -13.99
N ASP A 128 5.19 -8.81 -12.71
CA ASP A 128 4.92 -7.75 -11.75
C ASP A 128 6.19 -6.89 -11.57
N ASP A 129 6.04 -5.57 -11.64
CA ASP A 129 7.10 -4.60 -11.38
C ASP A 129 7.13 -4.21 -9.90
N ILE A 130 8.29 -3.75 -9.40
CA ILE A 130 8.44 -3.30 -8.02
C ILE A 130 8.60 -1.78 -8.00
N ILE A 131 7.73 -1.09 -7.26
CA ILE A 131 7.83 0.35 -7.04
C ILE A 131 8.27 0.58 -5.60
N VAL A 132 9.39 1.28 -5.42
CA VAL A 132 10.03 1.50 -4.12
C VAL A 132 10.15 2.99 -3.84
N SER A 133 9.70 3.41 -2.65
CA SER A 133 9.91 4.79 -2.21
C SER A 133 11.33 4.97 -1.64
N ALA A 134 11.92 6.14 -1.93
CA ALA A 134 13.10 6.69 -1.27
C ALA A 134 12.73 8.09 -0.76
N ALA A 135 11.90 8.11 0.28
CA ALA A 135 11.17 9.28 0.75
C ALA A 135 12.07 10.45 1.19
N THR A 136 13.33 10.19 1.52
CA THR A 136 14.33 11.20 1.94
C THR A 136 15.45 11.41 0.93
N ASP A 137 15.31 10.88 -0.29
CA ASP A 137 16.22 11.17 -1.39
C ASP A 137 16.31 12.68 -1.62
N SER A 138 17.53 13.16 -1.88
CA SER A 138 17.81 14.59 -2.07
C SER A 138 18.44 14.92 -3.42
N THR A 139 18.34 14.03 -4.40
CA THR A 139 18.95 14.18 -5.73
C THR A 139 18.42 15.43 -6.44
N GLY A 140 17.13 15.75 -6.27
CA GLY A 140 16.51 16.95 -6.82
C GLY A 140 16.62 18.20 -5.93
N GLY A 141 17.23 18.08 -4.74
CA GLY A 141 17.22 19.10 -3.70
C GLY A 141 16.75 18.56 -2.35
N SER A 142 16.87 19.38 -1.29
CA SER A 142 16.48 18.98 0.06
C SER A 142 14.99 18.65 0.14
N GLY A 143 14.66 17.46 0.65
CA GLY A 143 13.29 17.00 0.81
C GLY A 143 12.55 16.91 -0.52
N THR A 144 13.17 16.29 -1.52
CA THR A 144 12.51 15.98 -2.80
C THR A 144 11.91 14.59 -2.83
N GLY A 145 12.54 13.64 -2.14
CA GLY A 145 12.22 12.23 -2.26
C GLY A 145 12.43 11.71 -3.68
N ALA A 146 12.26 10.41 -3.84
CA ALA A 146 12.21 9.76 -5.14
C ALA A 146 11.37 8.48 -5.03
N ILE A 147 10.96 7.98 -6.19
CA ILE A 147 10.49 6.61 -6.34
C ILE A 147 11.36 5.90 -7.37
N TYR A 148 11.51 4.60 -7.22
CA TYR A 148 12.20 3.73 -8.14
C TYR A 148 11.24 2.68 -8.67
N ILE A 149 11.23 2.49 -9.99
CA ILE A 149 10.54 1.40 -10.66
C ILE A 149 11.60 0.38 -11.05
N ILE A 150 11.40 -0.86 -10.66
CA ILE A 150 12.29 -2.00 -10.92
C ILE A 150 11.45 -2.99 -11.73
N TYR A 151 11.73 -3.08 -13.03
CA TYR A 151 10.88 -3.87 -13.92
C TYR A 151 11.04 -5.38 -13.69
N GLY A 152 9.91 -6.09 -13.59
CA GLY A 152 9.87 -7.55 -13.59
C GLY A 152 10.52 -8.14 -14.84
N LYS A 153 11.03 -9.37 -14.75
CA LYS A 153 11.61 -10.09 -15.88
C LYS A 153 11.84 -11.56 -15.59
N ALA A 154 11.68 -12.40 -16.62
CA ALA A 154 11.98 -13.83 -16.57
C ALA A 154 13.39 -14.17 -16.07
N ALA A 155 14.39 -13.33 -16.42
CA ALA A 155 15.74 -13.53 -15.95
C ALA A 155 15.89 -12.88 -14.57
N SER A 156 15.88 -13.69 -13.51
CA SER A 156 16.07 -13.22 -12.14
C SER A 156 17.23 -12.22 -12.02
N TYR A 157 17.00 -11.17 -11.25
CA TYR A 157 18.05 -10.23 -10.87
C TYR A 157 19.23 -10.95 -10.17
N THR A 158 20.42 -10.36 -10.26
CA THR A 158 21.62 -10.93 -9.64
C THR A 158 21.73 -10.53 -8.17
N SER A 159 22.42 -11.31 -7.34
CA SER A 159 22.53 -11.10 -5.89
C SER A 159 23.06 -9.71 -5.44
N THR A 160 23.65 -8.90 -6.33
CA THR A 160 24.24 -7.58 -5.99
C THR A 160 23.84 -6.49 -7.00
N THR A 161 22.55 -6.40 -7.34
CA THR A 161 22.04 -5.35 -8.22
C THR A 161 21.99 -4.01 -7.48
N THR A 162 22.19 -2.89 -8.19
CA THR A 162 22.06 -1.54 -7.64
C THR A 162 21.07 -0.75 -8.47
N THR A 163 20.57 0.38 -7.95
CA THR A 163 19.69 1.30 -8.70
C THR A 163 20.34 1.96 -9.94
N ALA A 164 21.58 1.62 -10.28
CA ALA A 164 22.23 2.00 -11.54
C ALA A 164 21.99 0.99 -12.69
N ASP A 165 21.29 -0.12 -12.41
CA ASP A 165 20.88 -1.09 -13.42
C ASP A 165 19.95 -0.43 -14.46
N THR A 166 20.11 -0.80 -15.73
CA THR A 166 19.32 -0.23 -16.83
C THR A 166 17.85 -0.60 -16.82
N SER A 167 17.49 -1.65 -16.10
CA SER A 167 16.09 -2.07 -15.86
C SER A 167 15.45 -1.36 -14.66
N ILE A 168 16.14 -0.37 -14.08
CA ILE A 168 15.62 0.43 -12.96
C ILE A 168 15.50 1.88 -13.41
N VAL A 169 14.33 2.47 -13.17
CA VAL A 169 14.04 3.87 -13.47
C VAL A 169 13.82 4.62 -12.17
N LYS A 170 14.45 5.78 -12.04
CA LYS A 170 14.25 6.72 -10.95
C LYS A 170 13.36 7.88 -11.38
N ILE A 171 12.33 8.16 -10.60
CA ILE A 171 11.57 9.41 -10.70
C ILE A 171 11.92 10.27 -9.47
N ILE A 172 12.55 11.41 -9.73
CA ILE A 172 12.93 12.38 -8.71
C ILE A 172 11.69 13.19 -8.32
N GLY A 173 11.40 13.33 -7.03
CA GLY A 173 10.27 14.13 -6.57
C GLY A 173 10.52 15.63 -6.66
N SER A 174 9.48 16.41 -6.36
CA SER A 174 9.53 17.87 -6.38
C SER A 174 10.03 18.45 -5.06
N VAL A 175 10.65 19.63 -5.09
CA VAL A 175 11.29 20.22 -3.90
C VAL A 175 10.25 20.50 -2.82
N GLY A 176 10.47 19.95 -1.63
CA GLY A 176 9.55 20.05 -0.50
C GLY A 176 8.52 18.91 -0.44
N ASP A 177 8.56 17.97 -1.38
CA ASP A 177 7.70 16.79 -1.41
C ASP A 177 8.45 15.59 -0.85
N SER A 178 7.74 14.72 -0.13
CA SER A 178 8.25 13.42 0.28
C SER A 178 7.31 12.39 -0.32
N ALA A 179 7.86 11.36 -0.98
CA ALA A 179 7.10 10.20 -1.44
C ALA A 179 6.64 9.39 -0.22
N SER A 180 5.58 9.87 0.44
CA SER A 180 5.16 9.43 1.77
C SER A 180 4.50 8.07 1.76
N ASP A 181 3.78 7.75 0.68
CA ASP A 181 3.11 6.47 0.50
C ASP A 181 2.95 6.16 -1.00
N LEU A 182 2.68 4.90 -1.32
CA LEU A 182 2.54 4.38 -2.69
C LEU A 182 1.31 3.50 -2.79
N ALA A 183 0.60 3.61 -3.91
CA ALA A 183 -0.44 2.65 -4.30
C ALA A 183 -0.35 2.36 -5.79
N ILE A 184 -0.88 1.21 -6.17
CA ILE A 184 -0.86 0.69 -7.54
C ILE A 184 -2.21 0.11 -7.92
N GLY A 185 -2.62 0.30 -9.17
CA GLY A 185 -3.83 -0.27 -9.76
C GLY A 185 -4.24 0.48 -11.03
N ASP A 186 -4.99 -0.18 -11.90
CA ASP A 186 -5.43 0.37 -13.19
C ASP A 186 -6.60 1.36 -13.02
N TYR A 187 -6.28 2.66 -12.90
CA TYR A 187 -7.23 3.74 -12.62
C TYR A 187 -8.07 4.10 -13.85
N ASP A 188 -7.54 3.88 -15.07
CA ASP A 188 -8.21 4.22 -16.32
C ASP A 188 -8.64 3.02 -17.18
N ASN A 189 -8.49 1.81 -16.63
CA ASN A 189 -8.86 0.51 -17.19
C ASN A 189 -8.30 0.31 -18.61
N ASP A 190 -7.02 0.63 -18.78
CA ASP A 190 -6.31 0.47 -20.06
C ASP A 190 -5.46 -0.83 -20.12
N GLY A 191 -5.45 -1.58 -19.02
CA GLY A 191 -4.72 -2.82 -18.84
C GLY A 191 -3.29 -2.64 -18.36
N TYR A 192 -2.87 -1.44 -17.97
CA TYR A 192 -1.60 -1.17 -17.33
C TYR A 192 -1.86 -0.68 -15.90
N ASP A 193 -1.11 -1.18 -14.93
CA ASP A 193 -1.23 -0.66 -13.58
C ASP A 193 -0.69 0.77 -13.49
N ASP A 194 -1.41 1.65 -12.77
CA ASP A 194 -1.03 3.03 -12.54
C ASP A 194 -0.45 3.23 -11.15
N ILE A 195 0.34 4.29 -10.97
CA ILE A 195 1.01 4.59 -9.71
C ILE A 195 0.44 5.86 -9.09
N ALA A 196 -0.05 5.76 -7.85
CA ALA A 196 -0.31 6.91 -7.00
C ALA A 196 0.84 7.12 -6.01
N VAL A 197 1.38 8.34 -5.97
CA VAL A 197 2.47 8.74 -5.08
C VAL A 197 1.99 9.83 -4.13
N GLY A 198 1.91 9.51 -2.85
CA GLY A 198 1.60 10.47 -1.80
C GLY A 198 2.72 11.51 -1.63
N ALA A 199 2.35 12.78 -1.52
CA ALA A 199 3.25 13.93 -1.37
C ALA A 199 2.80 14.82 -0.20
N GLN A 200 2.66 14.23 1.01
CA GLN A 200 2.03 14.90 2.15
C GLN A 200 2.67 16.22 2.59
N SER A 201 3.95 16.43 2.28
CA SER A 201 4.71 17.64 2.65
C SER A 201 4.52 18.81 1.68
N PHE A 202 3.88 18.58 0.53
CA PHE A 202 3.67 19.58 -0.51
C PHE A 202 3.05 20.86 0.04
N SER A 203 3.63 22.01 -0.36
CA SER A 203 3.12 23.36 -0.06
C SER A 203 2.72 23.58 1.41
N THR A 204 3.69 23.57 2.31
CA THR A 204 3.45 23.70 3.77
C THR A 204 2.47 22.64 4.29
N ASN A 205 2.73 21.37 3.94
CA ASN A 205 1.92 20.24 4.34
C ASN A 205 0.44 20.37 3.91
N THR A 206 0.17 21.12 2.85
CA THR A 206 -1.14 21.05 2.18
C THR A 206 -1.36 19.62 1.70
N GLY A 207 -0.28 19.02 1.20
CA GLY A 207 -0.27 17.65 0.73
C GLY A 207 -0.78 17.54 -0.70
N GLY A 208 -0.38 16.47 -1.36
CA GLY A 208 -0.75 16.17 -2.73
C GLY A 208 -0.64 14.69 -3.04
N VAL A 209 -1.17 14.29 -4.19
CA VAL A 209 -0.98 12.95 -4.76
C VAL A 209 -0.65 13.10 -6.24
N TYR A 210 0.47 12.55 -6.66
CA TYR A 210 0.81 12.43 -8.08
C TYR A 210 0.25 11.13 -8.62
N LEU A 211 -0.48 11.19 -9.73
CA LEU A 211 -0.93 10.01 -10.47
C LEU A 211 -0.09 9.87 -11.75
N ILE A 212 0.48 8.70 -11.97
CA ILE A 212 1.33 8.36 -13.11
C ILE A 212 0.68 7.18 -13.82
N PHE A 213 0.20 7.38 -15.05
CA PHE A 213 -0.38 6.28 -15.82
C PHE A 213 0.69 5.30 -16.31
N GLY A 214 0.38 4.01 -16.20
CA GLY A 214 1.10 2.92 -16.85
C GLY A 214 1.04 3.03 -18.38
N SER A 215 1.92 2.28 -19.04
CA SER A 215 2.01 2.09 -20.49
C SER A 215 3.23 1.23 -20.84
N SER A 216 3.22 0.61 -22.02
CA SER A 216 4.38 -0.16 -22.55
C SER A 216 5.70 0.61 -22.63
N THR A 217 5.67 1.93 -22.48
CA THR A 217 6.85 2.80 -22.48
C THR A 217 6.84 3.79 -21.31
N VAL A 218 6.21 3.48 -20.17
CA VAL A 218 5.89 4.40 -19.04
C VAL A 218 6.94 5.49 -18.90
N LEU A 219 8.21 5.08 -18.86
CA LEU A 219 9.34 5.97 -18.70
C LEU A 219 10.44 5.63 -19.69
N SER A 220 10.74 6.56 -20.60
CA SER A 220 11.96 6.49 -21.39
C SER A 220 13.14 7.02 -20.58
N GLY A 221 14.17 6.20 -20.40
CA GLY A 221 15.41 6.57 -19.70
C GLY A 221 15.36 6.35 -18.18
N GLN A 222 16.54 6.25 -17.56
CA GLN A 222 16.69 5.89 -16.15
C GLN A 222 16.36 7.02 -15.16
N SER A 223 16.19 8.27 -15.64
CA SER A 223 16.01 9.44 -14.77
C SER A 223 14.90 10.34 -15.30
N ASN A 224 13.85 10.48 -14.48
CA ASN A 224 12.67 11.31 -14.72
C ASN A 224 12.40 12.19 -13.50
N SER A 225 11.45 13.13 -13.59
CA SER A 225 11.18 14.07 -12.49
C SER A 225 9.73 14.51 -12.41
N LEU A 226 9.19 14.56 -11.20
CA LEU A 226 7.92 15.21 -10.89
C LEU A 226 8.09 16.74 -10.89
N PRO A 227 7.06 17.51 -11.32
CA PRO A 227 5.74 17.04 -11.74
C PRO A 227 5.66 16.63 -13.21
N ALA A 228 6.74 16.76 -14.00
CA ALA A 228 6.70 16.59 -15.45
C ALA A 228 6.30 15.17 -15.90
N THR A 229 6.60 14.16 -15.08
CA THR A 229 6.21 12.76 -15.31
C THR A 229 4.78 12.44 -14.85
N ALA A 230 4.19 13.25 -13.97
CA ALA A 230 2.84 12.99 -13.49
C ALA A 230 1.81 13.30 -14.58
N SER A 231 0.83 12.41 -14.71
CA SER A 231 -0.32 12.60 -15.58
C SER A 231 -1.31 13.58 -14.96
N ALA A 232 -1.55 13.45 -13.66
CA ALA A 232 -2.34 14.37 -12.86
C ALA A 232 -1.71 14.63 -11.49
N PHE A 233 -2.07 15.76 -10.88
CA PHE A 233 -1.67 16.10 -9.52
C PHE A 233 -2.86 16.59 -8.69
N TYR A 234 -3.19 15.84 -7.65
CA TYR A 234 -4.25 16.17 -6.71
C TYR A 234 -3.70 16.97 -5.55
N THR A 235 -4.40 18.03 -5.13
CA THR A 235 -3.97 18.94 -4.06
C THR A 235 -4.94 18.91 -2.90
N GLY A 236 -4.40 18.88 -1.67
CA GLY A 236 -5.20 18.97 -0.45
C GLY A 236 -5.93 20.30 -0.30
N GLU A 237 -6.92 20.34 0.58
CA GLU A 237 -7.83 21.50 0.74
C GLU A 237 -7.21 22.70 1.48
N GLY A 238 -6.07 22.53 2.15
CA GLY A 238 -5.46 23.56 3.00
C GLY A 238 -4.19 23.09 3.70
N THR A 239 -3.43 24.04 4.28
CA THR A 239 -2.12 23.77 4.89
C THR A 239 -2.22 22.91 6.15
N ASN A 240 -1.16 22.13 6.42
CA ASN A 240 -1.09 21.17 7.54
C ASN A 240 -2.21 20.12 7.57
N ASN A 241 -2.83 19.83 6.42
CA ASN A 241 -3.81 18.76 6.28
C ASN A 241 -3.14 17.41 5.99
N PHE A 242 -1.91 17.40 5.48
CA PHE A 242 -1.15 16.20 5.13
C PHE A 242 -1.88 15.29 4.13
N PHE A 243 -2.57 15.88 3.15
CA PHE A 243 -3.24 15.11 2.10
C PHE A 243 -2.23 14.24 1.32
N GLY A 244 -2.58 12.97 1.09
CA GLY A 244 -1.66 11.99 0.52
C GLY A 244 -0.66 11.41 1.54
N CYS A 245 -0.94 11.51 2.85
CA CYS A 245 -0.15 10.82 3.88
C CYS A 245 -0.28 9.30 3.80
N SER A 246 -1.42 8.82 3.28
CA SER A 246 -1.61 7.45 2.83
C SER A 246 -2.46 7.47 1.56
N VAL A 247 -2.21 6.53 0.65
CA VAL A 247 -2.94 6.42 -0.62
C VAL A 247 -3.33 4.96 -0.89
N ALA A 248 -4.46 4.75 -1.57
CA ALA A 248 -4.91 3.44 -2.04
C ALA A 248 -5.55 3.56 -3.43
N LEU A 249 -5.39 2.51 -4.23
CA LEU A 249 -6.06 2.33 -5.51
C LEU A 249 -6.84 1.01 -5.47
N GLY A 250 -8.09 1.01 -5.89
CA GLY A 250 -8.94 -0.18 -5.92
C GLY A 250 -10.39 0.16 -6.29
N ASP A 251 -11.09 -0.77 -6.91
CA ASP A 251 -12.45 -0.56 -7.43
C ASP A 251 -13.50 -0.70 -6.33
N ILE A 252 -13.94 0.41 -5.73
CA ILE A 252 -14.90 0.40 -4.60
C ILE A 252 -16.36 0.31 -5.08
N ASN A 253 -16.62 0.63 -6.34
CA ASN A 253 -17.98 0.70 -6.90
C ASN A 253 -18.30 -0.44 -7.89
N GLY A 254 -17.32 -1.31 -8.19
CA GLY A 254 -17.46 -2.45 -9.08
C GLY A 254 -17.59 -2.07 -10.56
N ASP A 255 -17.13 -0.89 -10.97
CA ASP A 255 -17.22 -0.43 -12.36
C ASP A 255 -16.02 -0.85 -13.23
N GLY A 256 -15.04 -1.52 -12.64
CA GLY A 256 -13.84 -2.03 -13.26
C GLY A 256 -12.70 -1.02 -13.38
N TYR A 257 -12.83 0.18 -12.80
CA TYR A 257 -11.75 1.16 -12.71
C TYR A 257 -11.25 1.24 -11.27
N ALA A 258 -9.94 1.27 -11.06
CA ALA A 258 -9.41 1.50 -9.72
C ALA A 258 -9.74 2.93 -9.27
N ASP A 259 -10.33 3.09 -8.08
CA ASP A 259 -10.62 4.37 -7.47
C ASP A 259 -9.48 4.82 -6.57
N LEU A 260 -9.20 6.12 -6.55
CA LEU A 260 -8.16 6.70 -5.72
C LEU A 260 -8.72 7.19 -4.39
N VAL A 261 -8.16 6.66 -3.30
CA VAL A 261 -8.38 7.18 -1.96
C VAL A 261 -7.09 7.79 -1.41
N ALA A 262 -7.21 8.98 -0.80
CA ALA A 262 -6.11 9.67 -0.17
C ALA A 262 -6.48 10.11 1.25
N GLY A 263 -5.64 9.75 2.21
CA GLY A 263 -5.73 10.19 3.60
C GLY A 263 -5.22 11.62 3.80
N ALA A 264 -5.79 12.32 4.77
CA ALA A 264 -5.38 13.67 5.19
C ALA A 264 -5.56 13.83 6.71
N SER A 265 -4.64 13.27 7.47
CA SER A 265 -4.74 13.15 8.92
C SER A 265 -4.77 14.48 9.69
N GLY A 266 -4.40 15.59 9.05
CA GLY A 266 -4.38 16.94 9.67
C GLY A 266 -5.70 17.72 9.56
N VAL A 267 -6.63 17.29 8.72
CA VAL A 267 -7.90 18.00 8.47
C VAL A 267 -8.71 18.14 9.76
N GLY A 268 -9.40 19.28 9.92
CA GLY A 268 -10.36 19.46 11.03
C GLY A 268 -9.72 19.53 12.41
N GLY A 269 -8.48 20.03 12.52
CA GLY A 269 -7.74 20.01 13.79
C GLY A 269 -7.22 18.62 14.14
N SER A 270 -6.75 17.89 13.12
CA SER A 270 -6.35 16.48 13.22
C SER A 270 -7.48 15.51 13.58
N ALA A 271 -8.74 15.87 13.33
CA ALA A 271 -9.78 14.84 13.23
C ALA A 271 -9.46 13.86 12.10
N GLY A 272 -8.87 14.40 11.03
CA GLY A 272 -8.46 13.66 9.86
C GLY A 272 -9.60 13.45 8.88
N SER A 273 -9.27 12.99 7.68
CA SER A 273 -10.25 12.65 6.66
C SER A 273 -9.65 11.66 5.65
N ALA A 274 -10.51 10.90 4.99
CA ALA A 274 -10.19 10.24 3.72
C ALA A 274 -10.96 10.91 2.59
N PHE A 275 -10.34 10.99 1.41
CA PHE A 275 -10.91 11.57 0.21
C PHE A 275 -10.93 10.52 -0.89
N LEU A 276 -12.07 10.36 -1.56
CA LEU A 276 -12.28 9.40 -2.63
C LEU A 276 -12.61 10.12 -3.95
N THR A 277 -11.89 9.76 -5.01
CA THR A 277 -12.22 10.11 -6.38
C THR A 277 -12.27 8.85 -7.23
N TYR A 278 -13.31 8.74 -8.05
CA TYR A 278 -13.53 7.55 -8.86
C TYR A 278 -12.57 7.46 -10.04
N GLY A 279 -12.15 6.25 -10.36
CA GLY A 279 -11.45 5.90 -11.59
C GLY A 279 -12.32 6.18 -12.82
N SER A 280 -11.68 6.40 -13.97
CA SER A 280 -12.42 6.50 -15.23
C SER A 280 -11.49 6.42 -16.44
N HIS A 281 -12.02 5.94 -17.55
CA HIS A 281 -11.34 5.99 -18.86
C HIS A 281 -10.98 7.42 -19.31
N SER A 282 -11.67 8.44 -18.78
CA SER A 282 -11.33 9.83 -19.07
C SER A 282 -10.18 10.26 -18.19
N ARG A 283 -8.95 10.06 -18.69
CA ARG A 283 -7.71 10.39 -17.96
C ARG A 283 -7.72 11.83 -17.41
N PRO A 284 -7.67 12.02 -16.07
CA PRO A 284 -7.43 13.34 -15.48
C PRO A 284 -6.10 13.91 -15.95
N SER A 285 -6.02 15.25 -16.00
CA SER A 285 -4.77 15.94 -16.31
C SER A 285 -4.66 17.28 -15.59
N GLY A 286 -3.41 17.70 -15.36
CA GLY A 286 -3.11 18.95 -14.66
C GLY A 286 -3.35 18.86 -13.14
N SER A 287 -3.62 20.02 -12.52
CA SER A 287 -3.83 20.10 -11.07
C SER A 287 -5.32 20.11 -10.73
N ILE A 288 -5.71 19.22 -9.82
CA ILE A 288 -7.09 19.01 -9.39
C ILE A 288 -7.16 19.20 -7.86
N SER A 289 -8.22 19.83 -7.37
CA SER A 289 -8.38 20.09 -5.93
C SER A 289 -9.23 19.01 -5.27
N ALA A 290 -8.81 18.50 -4.12
CA ALA A 290 -9.56 17.52 -3.33
C ALA A 290 -10.94 18.03 -2.87
N ASN A 291 -11.22 19.34 -2.95
CA ASN A 291 -12.55 19.90 -2.67
C ASN A 291 -13.66 19.35 -3.59
N THR A 292 -13.32 18.73 -4.71
CA THR A 292 -14.29 18.09 -5.62
C THR A 292 -14.56 16.63 -5.30
N PHE A 293 -13.88 16.06 -4.30
CA PHE A 293 -13.91 14.64 -3.98
C PHE A 293 -14.98 14.32 -2.94
N VAL A 294 -15.34 13.05 -2.89
CA VAL A 294 -16.08 12.51 -1.75
C VAL A 294 -15.18 12.58 -0.53
N LYS A 295 -15.72 13.01 0.61
CA LYS A 295 -14.96 13.19 1.84
C LYS A 295 -15.60 12.45 3.00
N PHE A 296 -14.79 11.64 3.67
CA PHE A 296 -15.12 10.94 4.90
C PHE A 296 -14.40 11.62 6.06
N ASN A 297 -15.12 12.43 6.84
CA ASN A 297 -14.53 13.16 7.96
C ASN A 297 -14.31 12.24 9.16
N GLY A 298 -13.14 12.34 9.79
CA GLY A 298 -12.94 11.84 11.14
C GLY A 298 -13.87 12.53 12.13
N GLU A 299 -14.11 11.86 13.26
CA GLU A 299 -15.14 12.24 14.22
C GLU A 299 -14.67 13.34 15.17
N VAL A 300 -13.54 13.13 15.84
CA VAL A 300 -13.04 14.02 16.90
C VAL A 300 -11.66 14.54 16.56
N ALA A 301 -11.44 15.84 16.82
CA ALA A 301 -10.14 16.49 16.65
C ALA A 301 -9.06 15.76 17.48
N GLY A 302 -8.04 15.26 16.78
CA GLY A 302 -6.92 14.50 17.36
C GLY A 302 -6.88 13.04 16.90
N ASP A 303 -8.01 12.46 16.44
CA ASP A 303 -8.11 11.04 16.09
C ASP A 303 -7.24 10.63 14.90
N SER A 304 -6.92 11.60 14.03
CA SER A 304 -6.05 11.45 12.88
C SER A 304 -6.58 10.42 11.87
N ALA A 305 -7.89 10.43 11.58
CA ALA A 305 -8.48 9.58 10.55
C ALA A 305 -7.81 9.77 9.17
N GLY A 306 -7.69 8.69 8.41
CA GLY A 306 -6.96 8.69 7.14
C GLY A 306 -5.44 8.63 7.33
N SER A 307 -4.93 8.33 8.53
CA SER A 307 -3.49 8.03 8.70
C SER A 307 -3.06 6.78 7.93
N THR A 308 -3.98 5.85 7.76
CA THR A 308 -3.88 4.70 6.86
C THR A 308 -5.21 4.56 6.14
N VAL A 309 -5.16 4.38 4.83
CA VAL A 309 -6.32 4.03 3.99
C VAL A 309 -6.00 2.76 3.22
N TYR A 310 -7.02 1.94 2.96
CA TYR A 310 -6.88 0.70 2.18
C TYR A 310 -8.21 0.39 1.49
N ILE A 311 -8.15 -0.16 0.28
CA ILE A 311 -9.33 -0.71 -0.40
C ILE A 311 -9.12 -2.23 -0.44
N SER A 312 -10.10 -3.00 0.04
CA SER A 312 -9.99 -4.45 0.05
C SER A 312 -10.04 -5.03 -1.37
N ASN A 313 -9.44 -6.21 -1.56
CA ASN A 313 -9.50 -6.90 -2.86
C ASN A 313 -10.78 -7.72 -3.07
N ASN A 314 -11.53 -7.96 -1.99
CA ASN A 314 -12.90 -8.48 -1.99
C ASN A 314 -13.69 -7.83 -0.85
N SER A 315 -15.02 -7.91 -0.91
CA SER A 315 -15.91 -7.46 0.17
C SER A 315 -15.55 -8.05 1.53
N ILE A 316 -15.62 -7.24 2.58
CA ILE A 316 -15.51 -7.66 3.99
C ILE A 316 -16.91 -7.92 4.57
N ASN A 317 -17.94 -7.27 4.02
CA ASN A 317 -19.24 -7.14 4.67
C ASN A 317 -20.37 -8.02 4.07
N THR A 318 -20.02 -8.97 3.22
CA THR A 318 -20.90 -9.91 2.49
C THR A 318 -21.56 -9.43 1.19
N ASP A 319 -21.34 -8.17 0.79
CA ASP A 319 -21.71 -7.70 -0.54
C ASP A 319 -20.69 -8.15 -1.63
N ILE A 320 -20.81 -7.62 -2.84
CA ILE A 320 -19.93 -7.95 -3.97
C ILE A 320 -18.89 -6.87 -4.24
N TYR A 321 -18.89 -5.78 -3.47
CA TYR A 321 -18.07 -4.61 -3.72
C TYR A 321 -16.89 -4.60 -2.77
N ASN A 322 -15.78 -4.02 -3.21
CA ASN A 322 -14.65 -3.81 -2.33
C ASN A 322 -14.99 -2.73 -1.31
N ASP A 323 -14.46 -2.86 -0.10
CA ASP A 323 -14.72 -1.93 0.98
C ASP A 323 -13.53 -1.00 1.16
N LEU A 324 -13.80 0.25 1.54
CA LEU A 324 -12.77 1.19 1.98
C LEU A 324 -12.58 1.06 3.48
N ILE A 325 -11.33 0.91 3.89
CA ILE A 325 -10.91 0.92 5.28
C ILE A 325 -10.19 2.25 5.58
N VAL A 326 -10.61 2.93 6.64
CA VAL A 326 -9.97 4.18 7.11
C VAL A 326 -9.55 4.03 8.57
N ALA A 327 -8.27 4.21 8.87
CA ALA A 327 -7.77 4.18 10.24
C ALA A 327 -7.68 5.57 10.88
N ALA A 328 -8.04 5.63 12.16
CA ALA A 328 -7.85 6.75 13.06
C ALA A 328 -7.04 6.29 14.28
N PRO A 329 -5.71 6.14 14.15
CA PRO A 329 -4.88 5.48 15.17
C PRO A 329 -4.79 6.24 16.50
N ASN A 330 -5.22 7.50 16.55
CA ASN A 330 -5.24 8.28 17.78
C ASN A 330 -6.64 8.39 18.40
N ASN A 331 -7.65 7.73 17.82
CA ASN A 331 -9.01 7.71 18.38
C ASN A 331 -8.98 7.29 19.87
N GLY A 332 -9.79 8.01 20.66
CA GLY A 332 -9.80 7.96 22.11
C GLY A 332 -11.06 7.38 22.75
N ASP A 333 -12.00 6.84 21.97
CA ASP A 333 -13.37 6.57 22.45
C ASP A 333 -13.44 5.46 23.49
N THR A 334 -12.64 4.41 23.32
CA THR A 334 -12.48 3.34 24.32
C THR A 334 -11.45 3.69 25.38
N ALA A 335 -10.30 4.22 24.96
CA ALA A 335 -9.24 4.74 25.81
C ALA A 335 -8.36 5.72 25.01
N SER A 336 -7.68 6.64 25.70
CA SER A 336 -6.78 7.63 25.08
C SER A 336 -5.78 6.97 24.11
N GLY A 337 -5.92 7.26 22.81
CA GLY A 337 -5.06 6.72 21.75
C GLY A 337 -5.17 5.22 21.53
N ALA A 338 -6.31 4.59 21.86
CA ALA A 338 -6.55 3.19 21.56
C ALA A 338 -6.59 2.93 20.04
N GLY A 339 -7.04 3.93 19.26
CA GLY A 339 -7.17 3.86 17.82
C GLY A 339 -8.49 3.20 17.39
N ALA A 340 -8.93 3.51 16.17
CA ALA A 340 -10.11 2.94 15.55
C ALA A 340 -9.87 2.69 14.07
N VAL A 341 -10.63 1.75 13.52
CA VAL A 341 -10.67 1.43 12.09
C VAL A 341 -12.12 1.39 11.65
N TYR A 342 -12.42 2.12 10.57
CA TYR A 342 -13.74 2.23 9.98
C TYR A 342 -13.79 1.46 8.67
N VAL A 343 -14.79 0.61 8.49
CA VAL A 343 -15.09 -0.07 7.22
C VAL A 343 -16.27 0.64 6.57
N VAL A 344 -16.01 1.27 5.44
CA VAL A 344 -16.94 1.99 4.56
C VAL A 344 -17.33 1.04 3.41
N PRO A 345 -18.59 0.56 3.38
CA PRO A 345 -19.04 -0.40 2.37
C PRO A 345 -18.86 0.05 0.92
N GLY A 346 -18.43 -0.82 0.02
CA GLY A 346 -18.52 -0.54 -1.41
C GLY A 346 -19.96 -0.54 -1.93
N SER A 347 -20.20 0.10 -3.09
CA SER A 347 -21.50 -0.03 -3.77
C SER A 347 -21.46 0.43 -5.24
N ASP A 348 -22.33 -0.13 -6.09
CA ASP A 348 -22.56 0.33 -7.48
C ASP A 348 -23.08 1.78 -7.60
N THR A 349 -23.42 2.39 -6.48
CA THR A 349 -23.85 3.77 -6.41
C THR A 349 -22.74 4.62 -5.83
N ASN A 350 -22.14 5.46 -6.66
CA ASN A 350 -21.10 6.38 -6.20
C ASN A 350 -21.60 7.23 -5.02
N TYR A 351 -20.81 7.26 -3.96
CA TYR A 351 -20.89 8.30 -2.94
C TYR A 351 -20.83 9.69 -3.58
N THR A 352 -21.71 10.60 -3.13
CA THR A 352 -21.77 11.98 -3.65
C THR A 352 -21.73 13.03 -2.55
N ALA A 353 -21.70 12.63 -1.28
CA ALA A 353 -21.83 13.52 -0.14
C ALA A 353 -20.64 13.40 0.81
N ILE A 354 -20.38 14.48 1.54
CA ILE A 354 -19.50 14.46 2.70
C ILE A 354 -20.23 13.69 3.81
N THR A 355 -19.57 12.69 4.38
CA THR A 355 -20.09 11.90 5.51
C THR A 355 -19.10 11.91 6.66
N SER A 356 -19.58 11.70 7.88
CA SER A 356 -18.70 11.43 9.03
C SER A 356 -18.48 9.93 9.16
N LEU A 357 -17.27 9.52 9.54
CA LEU A 357 -16.94 8.11 9.80
C LEU A 357 -17.72 7.52 10.99
N GLY A 358 -18.26 8.37 11.87
CA GLY A 358 -19.17 7.96 12.95
C GLY A 358 -20.65 7.91 12.56
N ASP A 359 -21.00 8.20 11.30
CA ASP A 359 -22.38 8.10 10.84
C ASP A 359 -22.84 6.63 10.76
N THR A 360 -24.14 6.40 10.93
CA THR A 360 -24.71 5.04 10.86
C THR A 360 -24.55 4.46 9.45
N GLY A 361 -23.96 3.27 9.34
CA GLY A 361 -23.76 2.57 8.07
C GLY A 361 -22.33 2.06 7.86
N TYR A 362 -21.38 2.54 8.67
CA TYR A 362 -20.01 2.05 8.70
C TYR A 362 -19.80 1.13 9.90
N TYR A 363 -18.89 0.16 9.75
CA TYR A 363 -18.47 -0.67 10.88
C TYR A 363 -17.25 -0.04 11.54
N GLU A 364 -17.31 0.13 12.85
CA GLU A 364 -16.19 0.64 13.64
C GLU A 364 -15.55 -0.49 14.46
N ILE A 365 -14.24 -0.63 14.35
CA ILE A 365 -13.41 -1.56 15.12
C ILE A 365 -12.46 -0.72 15.97
N THR A 366 -12.65 -0.74 17.29
CA THR A 366 -11.88 0.08 18.23
C THR A 366 -10.78 -0.73 18.94
N GLY A 367 -9.64 -0.09 19.20
CA GLY A 367 -8.59 -0.62 20.05
C GLY A 367 -9.08 -0.84 21.49
N GLY A 368 -8.47 -1.80 22.18
CA GLY A 368 -8.91 -2.21 23.51
C GLY A 368 -8.26 -1.45 24.67
N THR A 369 -7.05 -0.92 24.49
CA THR A 369 -6.27 -0.31 25.58
C THR A 369 -5.63 1.02 25.18
N ALA A 370 -5.28 1.83 26.18
CA ALA A 370 -4.71 3.16 25.96
C ALA A 370 -3.39 3.07 25.20
N SER A 371 -3.23 3.96 24.22
CA SER A 371 -2.07 4.06 23.34
C SER A 371 -1.82 2.87 22.42
N ASP A 372 -2.74 1.90 22.28
CA ASP A 372 -2.58 0.77 21.35
C ASP A 372 -2.32 1.23 19.91
N ALA A 373 -2.94 2.33 19.49
CA ALA A 373 -2.89 2.83 18.13
C ALA A 373 -3.27 1.75 17.10
N LEU A 374 -4.44 1.12 17.30
CA LEU A 374 -5.04 0.20 16.33
C LEU A 374 -5.21 0.91 14.98
N GLY A 375 -4.93 0.19 13.89
CA GLY A 375 -5.05 0.71 12.53
C GLY A 375 -3.75 1.33 12.00
N TYR A 376 -2.60 1.03 12.60
CA TYR A 376 -1.32 1.57 12.13
C TYR A 376 -0.89 1.00 10.77
N THR A 377 -1.22 -0.27 10.51
CA THR A 377 -1.18 -0.89 9.18
C THR A 377 -2.42 -1.76 9.01
N ILE A 378 -2.88 -1.88 7.78
CA ILE A 378 -4.09 -2.63 7.41
C ILE A 378 -3.77 -3.48 6.17
N ASN A 379 -4.31 -4.69 6.13
CA ASN A 379 -4.34 -5.54 4.94
C ASN A 379 -5.63 -6.38 4.97
N ALA A 380 -6.15 -6.79 3.82
CA ALA A 380 -7.30 -7.70 3.76
C ALA A 380 -7.12 -8.75 2.67
N ALA A 381 -7.51 -9.98 2.96
CA ALA A 381 -7.47 -11.10 2.03
C ALA A 381 -8.49 -12.16 2.43
N ASP A 382 -8.94 -12.98 1.47
CA ASP A 382 -9.75 -14.16 1.76
C ASP A 382 -8.85 -15.27 2.31
N LEU A 383 -8.75 -15.36 3.64
CA LEU A 383 -7.86 -16.27 4.36
C LEU A 383 -8.52 -17.62 4.65
N ASN A 384 -9.84 -17.65 4.68
CA ASN A 384 -10.64 -18.85 4.95
C ASN A 384 -11.24 -19.49 3.68
N TYR A 385 -11.09 -18.84 2.52
CA TYR A 385 -11.59 -19.23 1.20
C TYR A 385 -13.11 -19.28 1.10
N ASP A 386 -13.82 -18.38 1.77
CA ASP A 386 -15.29 -18.26 1.71
C ASP A 386 -15.78 -17.21 0.71
N GLY A 387 -14.87 -16.49 0.06
CA GLY A 387 -15.15 -15.43 -0.90
C GLY A 387 -15.22 -14.02 -0.32
N TYR A 388 -15.01 -13.87 1.00
CA TYR A 388 -14.95 -12.57 1.68
C TYR A 388 -13.57 -12.32 2.27
N SER A 389 -13.17 -11.05 2.33
CA SER A 389 -11.89 -10.70 2.90
C SER A 389 -11.96 -10.68 4.43
N GLU A 390 -11.03 -11.37 5.08
CA GLU A 390 -10.68 -11.10 6.46
C GLU A 390 -9.75 -9.89 6.56
N LEU A 391 -10.04 -9.02 7.53
CA LEU A 391 -9.23 -7.85 7.82
C LEU A 391 -8.13 -8.17 8.83
N VAL A 392 -6.89 -7.81 8.50
CA VAL A 392 -5.72 -7.89 9.39
C VAL A 392 -5.31 -6.47 9.74
N ILE A 393 -5.40 -6.13 11.03
CA ILE A 393 -5.14 -4.79 11.54
C ILE A 393 -3.98 -4.87 12.53
N SER A 394 -3.02 -3.96 12.44
CA SER A 394 -1.95 -3.88 13.44
C SER A 394 -2.21 -2.83 14.51
N SER A 395 -1.61 -3.08 15.69
CA SER A 395 -1.49 -2.14 16.79
C SER A 395 -0.02 -2.17 17.25
N ILE A 396 0.71 -1.09 17.00
CA ILE A 396 2.18 -1.07 17.16
C ILE A 396 2.66 -0.73 18.57
N LYS A 397 1.75 -0.33 19.45
CA LYS A 397 2.06 0.10 20.82
C LYS A 397 1.37 -0.77 21.86
N ASN A 398 0.75 -1.88 21.45
CA ASN A 398 0.15 -2.84 22.34
C ASN A 398 1.22 -3.44 23.27
N ASN A 399 1.31 -2.88 24.47
CA ASN A 399 2.21 -3.32 25.53
C ASN A 399 1.54 -4.39 26.42
N SER A 400 0.40 -4.95 26.01
CA SER A 400 -0.19 -6.06 26.75
C SER A 400 0.70 -7.30 26.56
N SER A 401 1.08 -7.92 27.68
CA SER A 401 1.79 -9.21 27.72
C SER A 401 1.00 -10.36 27.07
N THR A 402 -0.20 -10.08 26.56
CA THR A 402 -1.09 -11.02 25.89
C THR A 402 -1.00 -10.94 24.37
N GLY A 403 -0.46 -9.87 23.78
CA GLY A 403 -0.19 -9.79 22.34
C GLY A 403 -1.37 -10.09 21.43
N VAL A 404 -2.60 -9.92 21.91
CA VAL A 404 -3.81 -10.19 21.12
C VAL A 404 -4.22 -8.89 20.43
N VAL A 405 -4.17 -8.93 19.10
CA VAL A 405 -5.14 -8.25 18.23
C VAL A 405 -6.08 -9.33 17.71
#